data_AF-A0A1X7TA16-F1
#
_entry.id   AF-A0A1X7TA16-F1
#
_cell.length_a   1.000
_cell.length_b   1.000
_cell.length_c   1.000
_cell.angle_alpha   90.00
_cell.angle_beta   90.00
_cell.angle_gamma   90.00
#
_symmetry.space_group_name_H-M   'P 1'
#
loop_
_entity.id
_entity.type
_entity.pdbx_description
1 polymer ?
#
loop_
_entity_poly.entity_id
_entity_poly.type
_entity_poly.pdbx_seq_one_letter_code
_entity_poly.pdbx_strand_id
1 'polypeptide(L)'
;MAAGSQAAGAARGAALQESLLIAGSSFNMKRCRLITKPTAGKSSIVKGPVLYWMSRDQRVQDNWGLVYSQELANKHGVPLLVAFTLVPKFLDATWRQYSFMMSGLQEVEKELLKLKIPFHLLLGKAQSCLPPFIAKESVSVVVCDFSPLRVSLGWVKETGAELDKIKVPLVQVDAHNIVPVWLASDKQEYAARTLRNKIHKFLPEFLTEFPLVTLHTHNSKLTMKSTNWIKAKESLEVDMTVSEVSWATPGTNAGLKVLDDFCTKRLKFFAAQRNDPNKDSLSNLSPWFHFGQVGVQRAILKVKSYSSKHSESVSAYIEEAVVRRELADNFCYYNPHYDSISGAAQWAQDTLKAHKKDKREYIYTQEQFESSSTHDPLWNAAQ
;
A
#
# COMPACT_ATOMS: atom_id res chain seq x y z
N MET A 1 -10.14 -45.73 -1.53
CA MET A 1 -8.90 -44.91 -1.51
C MET A 1 -9.13 -43.40 -1.72
N ALA A 2 -10.28 -42.93 -2.22
CA ALA A 2 -10.55 -41.49 -2.41
C ALA A 2 -10.91 -40.70 -1.14
N ALA A 3 -11.53 -41.32 -0.14
CA ALA A 3 -11.90 -40.64 1.12
C ALA A 3 -10.69 -40.32 2.02
N GLY A 4 -9.63 -41.12 1.95
CA GLY A 4 -8.41 -40.93 2.74
C GLY A 4 -7.52 -39.79 2.23
N SER A 5 -7.58 -39.44 0.94
CA SER A 5 -6.77 -38.36 0.36
C SER A 5 -7.35 -36.96 0.62
N GLN A 6 -8.68 -36.83 0.66
CA GLN A 6 -9.35 -35.56 0.98
C GLN A 6 -9.21 -35.18 2.46
N ALA A 7 -9.40 -36.12 3.38
CA ALA A 7 -9.22 -35.87 4.82
C ALA A 7 -7.76 -35.51 5.16
N ALA A 8 -6.79 -36.16 4.51
CA ALA A 8 -5.38 -35.85 4.65
C ALA A 8 -5.00 -34.47 4.06
N GLY A 9 -5.67 -34.02 2.99
CA GLY A 9 -5.49 -32.67 2.44
C GLY A 9 -6.02 -31.56 3.37
N ALA A 10 -7.19 -31.78 3.97
CA ALA A 10 -7.84 -30.81 4.87
C ALA A 10 -7.06 -30.58 6.17
N ALA A 11 -6.60 -31.65 6.84
CA ALA A 11 -5.80 -31.54 8.07
C ALA A 11 -4.44 -30.85 7.86
N ARG A 12 -3.92 -30.81 6.62
CA ARG A 12 -2.59 -30.25 6.29
C ARG A 12 -2.64 -28.78 5.88
N GLY A 13 -3.73 -28.35 5.22
CA GLY A 13 -4.02 -26.93 5.04
C GLY A 13 -4.12 -26.19 6.38
N ALA A 14 -4.67 -26.87 7.40
CA ALA A 14 -4.72 -26.35 8.77
C ALA A 14 -3.33 -26.14 9.39
N ALA A 15 -2.35 -27.02 9.14
CA ALA A 15 -0.99 -26.89 9.68
C ALA A 15 -0.20 -25.72 9.07
N LEU A 16 -0.35 -25.44 7.77
CA LEU A 16 0.22 -24.23 7.16
C LEU A 16 -0.41 -22.98 7.78
N GLN A 17 -1.74 -22.94 7.87
CA GLN A 17 -2.45 -21.84 8.51
C GLN A 17 -1.94 -21.62 9.94
N GLU A 18 -1.83 -22.68 10.74
CA GLU A 18 -1.32 -22.63 12.11
C GLU A 18 0.13 -22.12 12.20
N SER A 19 1.01 -22.53 11.27
CA SER A 19 2.39 -22.05 11.24
C SER A 19 2.49 -20.55 10.94
N LEU A 20 1.56 -20.03 10.13
CA LEU A 20 1.45 -18.61 9.76
C LEU A 20 0.68 -17.77 10.78
N LEU A 21 -0.06 -18.39 11.72
CA LEU A 21 -0.73 -17.67 12.80
C LEU A 21 0.27 -17.10 13.79
N ILE A 22 0.03 -15.89 14.28
CA ILE A 22 0.83 -15.28 15.35
C ILE A 22 -0.04 -15.19 16.61
N ALA A 23 -0.24 -16.33 17.27
CA ALA A 23 -1.07 -16.42 18.47
C ALA A 23 -0.44 -15.63 19.63
N GLY A 24 -1.26 -14.87 20.37
CA GLY A 24 -0.80 -14.04 21.50
C GLY A 24 -0.19 -12.69 21.13
N SER A 25 -0.14 -12.34 19.83
CA SER A 25 0.25 -11.02 19.35
C SER A 25 -0.93 -10.03 19.38
N SER A 26 -0.62 -8.72 19.45
CA SER A 26 -1.58 -7.64 19.19
C SER A 26 -1.95 -7.50 17.71
N PHE A 27 -1.26 -8.22 16.81
CA PHE A 27 -1.54 -8.24 15.39
C PHE A 27 -2.88 -8.91 15.07
N ASN A 28 -3.76 -8.21 14.34
CA ASN A 28 -5.03 -8.75 13.91
C ASN A 28 -4.87 -9.58 12.61
N MET A 29 -4.94 -10.91 12.74
CA MET A 29 -4.80 -11.85 11.61
C MET A 29 -5.82 -11.63 10.48
N LYS A 30 -6.94 -10.94 10.70
CA LYS A 30 -7.90 -10.61 9.64
C LYS A 30 -7.33 -9.64 8.58
N ARG A 31 -6.20 -8.99 8.88
CA ARG A 31 -5.41 -8.20 7.92
C ARG A 31 -4.67 -9.05 6.90
N CYS A 32 -4.56 -10.36 7.11
CA CYS A 32 -3.81 -11.27 6.25
C CYS A 32 -4.73 -12.11 5.36
N ARG A 33 -4.24 -12.45 4.17
CA ARG A 33 -4.77 -13.52 3.32
C ARG A 33 -3.65 -14.32 2.67
N LEU A 34 -3.81 -15.63 2.54
CA LEU A 34 -2.86 -16.47 1.82
C LEU A 34 -3.16 -16.41 0.32
N ILE A 35 -2.15 -16.14 -0.50
CA ILE A 35 -2.27 -16.04 -1.98
C ILE A 35 -1.96 -17.38 -2.66
N THR A 36 -0.85 -18.00 -2.26
CA THR A 36 -0.42 -19.32 -2.74
C THR A 36 -1.35 -20.43 -2.23
N LYS A 37 -1.40 -21.55 -2.93
CA LYS A 37 -2.17 -22.70 -2.47
C LYS A 37 -1.47 -23.34 -1.26
N PRO A 38 -2.22 -23.87 -0.27
CA PRO A 38 -1.62 -24.65 0.79
C PRO A 38 -0.88 -25.87 0.20
N THR A 39 0.44 -25.90 0.30
CA THR A 39 1.25 -27.01 -0.20
C THR A 39 1.23 -28.17 0.79
N ALA A 40 1.09 -29.39 0.27
CA ALA A 40 1.10 -30.60 1.08
C ALA A 40 2.55 -30.97 1.49
N GLY A 41 2.92 -30.80 2.77
CA GLY A 41 4.15 -31.35 3.34
C GLY A 41 4.64 -30.74 4.68
N LYS A 42 4.91 -31.64 5.65
CA LYS A 42 5.60 -31.55 6.97
C LYS A 42 5.35 -30.35 7.93
N SER A 43 5.37 -30.66 9.23
CA SER A 43 5.23 -29.73 10.36
C SER A 43 6.36 -28.68 10.42
N SER A 44 5.97 -27.43 10.71
CA SER A 44 6.74 -26.18 10.64
C SER A 44 7.34 -25.88 9.25
N ILE A 45 6.64 -25.01 8.50
CA ILE A 45 7.03 -24.58 7.15
C ILE A 45 8.06 -23.43 7.20
N VAL A 46 8.14 -22.71 8.33
CA VAL A 46 9.02 -21.54 8.48
C VAL A 46 10.35 -21.96 9.13
N LYS A 47 11.31 -22.37 8.30
CA LYS A 47 12.67 -22.78 8.74
C LYS A 47 13.78 -21.88 8.25
N GLY A 48 13.50 -21.06 7.25
CA GLY A 48 14.41 -20.08 6.67
C GLY A 48 13.88 -18.67 6.86
N PRO A 49 14.54 -17.64 6.30
CA PRO A 49 14.12 -16.27 6.47
C PRO A 49 12.67 -16.02 6.06
N VAL A 50 12.01 -15.08 6.76
CA VAL A 50 10.77 -14.45 6.30
C VAL A 50 11.18 -13.24 5.45
N LEU A 51 10.59 -13.12 4.25
CA LEU A 51 10.82 -12.00 3.35
C LEU A 51 9.59 -11.10 3.29
N TYR A 52 9.71 -9.84 3.70
CA TYR A 52 8.72 -8.82 3.35
C TYR A 52 9.05 -8.21 1.99
N TRP A 53 8.27 -8.56 0.97
CA TRP A 53 8.24 -7.91 -0.33
C TRP A 53 7.40 -6.63 -0.22
N MET A 54 8.09 -5.53 0.04
CA MET A 54 7.52 -4.19 0.12
C MET A 54 7.18 -3.67 -1.28
N SER A 55 6.00 -3.07 -1.43
CA SER A 55 5.59 -2.41 -2.68
C SER A 55 4.86 -1.08 -2.40
N ARG A 56 3.62 -1.13 -1.92
CA ARG A 56 2.78 0.06 -1.71
C ARG A 56 3.12 0.81 -0.42
N ASP A 57 3.52 0.10 0.63
CA ASP A 57 3.68 0.65 1.97
C ASP A 57 5.17 0.87 2.33
N GLN A 58 5.77 1.92 1.75
CA GLN A 58 7.21 2.17 1.79
C GLN A 58 7.67 2.90 3.06
N ARG A 59 7.47 2.24 4.21
CA ARG A 59 7.86 2.71 5.54
C ARG A 59 8.19 1.53 6.46
N VAL A 60 8.99 1.77 7.48
CA VAL A 60 9.35 0.75 8.48
C VAL A 60 8.34 0.71 9.62
N GLN A 61 8.13 1.85 10.29
CA GLN A 61 7.13 1.95 11.36
C GLN A 61 5.72 2.09 10.79
N ASP A 62 4.73 1.75 11.62
CA ASP A 62 3.31 1.80 11.26
C ASP A 62 2.96 1.01 9.99
N ASN A 63 3.66 -0.11 9.76
CA ASN A 63 3.49 -0.99 8.60
C ASN A 63 3.06 -2.39 9.05
N TRP A 64 1.77 -2.70 8.87
CA TRP A 64 1.23 -4.02 9.26
C TRP A 64 1.88 -5.19 8.52
N GLY A 65 2.34 -5.00 7.28
CA GLY A 65 3.05 -6.03 6.53
C GLY A 65 4.41 -6.36 7.14
N LEU A 66 5.17 -5.34 7.54
CA LEU A 66 6.46 -5.53 8.20
C LEU A 66 6.31 -6.02 9.65
N VAL A 67 5.31 -5.52 10.40
CA VAL A 67 4.97 -6.02 11.74
C VAL A 67 4.68 -7.51 11.70
N TYR A 68 3.76 -7.94 10.82
CA TYR A 68 3.44 -9.36 10.65
C TYR A 68 4.68 -10.18 10.30
N SER A 69 5.51 -9.67 9.39
CA SER A 69 6.73 -10.36 8.96
C SER A 69 7.74 -10.53 10.10
N GLN A 70 7.95 -9.49 10.93
CA GLN A 70 8.87 -9.57 12.06
C GLN A 70 8.35 -10.49 13.17
N GLU A 71 7.06 -10.39 13.51
CA GLU A 71 6.48 -11.26 14.52
C GLU A 71 6.48 -12.73 14.09
N LEU A 72 6.22 -13.00 12.80
CA LEU A 72 6.32 -14.36 12.26
C LEU A 72 7.77 -14.87 12.32
N ALA A 73 8.74 -14.04 11.94
CA ALA A 73 10.15 -14.39 12.01
C ALA A 73 10.61 -14.67 13.45
N ASN A 74 10.20 -13.83 14.40
CA ASN A 74 10.50 -13.99 15.83
C ASN A 74 9.86 -15.26 16.42
N LYS A 75 8.60 -15.55 16.08
CA LYS A 75 7.90 -16.77 16.52
C LYS A 75 8.70 -18.03 16.16
N HIS A 76 9.33 -18.04 14.98
CA HIS A 76 10.08 -19.20 14.47
C HIS A 76 11.60 -19.10 14.69
N GLY A 77 12.08 -18.00 15.29
CA GLY A 77 13.50 -17.77 15.55
C GLY A 77 14.37 -17.67 14.29
N VAL A 78 13.79 -17.17 13.19
CA VAL A 78 14.44 -17.11 11.86
C VAL A 78 14.81 -15.68 11.45
N PRO A 79 15.71 -15.50 10.46
CA PRO A 79 16.03 -14.18 9.92
C PRO A 79 14.81 -13.48 9.28
N LEU A 80 14.89 -12.14 9.19
CA LEU A 80 13.90 -11.29 8.53
C LEU A 80 14.61 -10.46 7.46
N LEU A 81 14.07 -10.48 6.24
CA LEU A 81 14.58 -9.72 5.09
C LEU A 81 13.48 -8.79 4.57
N VAL A 82 13.89 -7.64 4.00
CA VAL A 82 12.99 -6.78 3.23
C VAL A 82 13.51 -6.68 1.81
N ALA A 83 12.65 -6.82 0.82
CA ALA A 83 12.99 -6.56 -0.58
C ALA A 83 11.98 -5.62 -1.22
N PHE A 84 12.48 -4.80 -2.15
CA PHE A 84 11.67 -3.98 -3.05
C PHE A 84 12.05 -4.29 -4.49
N THR A 85 11.06 -4.45 -5.37
CA THR A 85 11.28 -4.74 -6.80
C THR A 85 11.04 -3.48 -7.62
N LEU A 86 12.11 -2.88 -8.14
CA LEU A 86 12.08 -1.67 -8.94
C LEU A 86 11.87 -2.02 -10.41
N VAL A 87 10.67 -1.75 -10.93
CA VAL A 87 10.38 -1.87 -12.37
C VAL A 87 10.88 -0.63 -13.13
N PRO A 88 11.40 -0.79 -14.35
CA PRO A 88 11.97 0.31 -15.13
C PRO A 88 10.94 1.38 -15.48
N LYS A 89 9.67 0.98 -15.66
CA LYS A 89 8.53 1.85 -15.92
C LYS A 89 7.29 1.35 -15.18
N PHE A 90 6.51 2.28 -14.60
CA PHE A 90 5.25 2.00 -13.94
C PHE A 90 4.18 2.99 -14.39
N LEU A 91 3.21 2.51 -15.17
CA LEU A 91 2.22 3.37 -15.84
C LEU A 91 2.95 4.52 -16.59
N ASP A 92 2.47 5.75 -16.45
CA ASP A 92 3.06 6.95 -17.03
C ASP A 92 3.82 7.80 -15.99
N ALA A 93 4.32 7.16 -14.93
CA ALA A 93 5.15 7.84 -13.93
C ALA A 93 6.43 8.39 -14.57
N THR A 94 6.80 9.60 -14.20
CA THR A 94 7.99 10.32 -14.67
C THR A 94 9.05 10.34 -13.57
N TRP A 95 10.18 11.01 -13.83
CA TRP A 95 11.23 11.19 -12.84
C TRP A 95 10.73 11.79 -11.53
N ARG A 96 9.75 12.70 -11.58
CA ARG A 96 9.13 13.31 -10.39
C ARG A 96 8.64 12.28 -9.38
N GLN A 97 7.93 11.25 -9.84
CA GLN A 97 7.39 10.21 -8.96
C GLN A 97 8.49 9.24 -8.52
N TYR A 98 9.37 8.83 -9.43
CA TYR A 98 10.44 7.89 -9.13
C TYR A 98 11.46 8.47 -8.15
N SER A 99 11.85 9.74 -8.28
CA SER A 99 12.77 10.41 -7.36
C SER A 99 12.19 10.50 -5.95
N PHE A 100 10.89 10.84 -5.84
CA PHE A 100 10.19 10.91 -4.56
C PHE A 100 10.13 9.53 -3.88
N MET A 101 9.77 8.49 -4.64
CA MET A 101 9.75 7.11 -4.17
C MET A 101 11.14 6.64 -3.71
N MET A 102 12.15 6.76 -4.58
CA MET A 102 13.52 6.27 -4.33
C MET A 102 14.17 6.96 -3.14
N SER A 103 13.96 8.27 -2.99
CA SER A 103 14.46 9.02 -1.81
C SER A 103 13.80 8.54 -0.52
N GLY A 104 12.51 8.18 -0.56
CA GLY A 104 11.84 7.52 0.57
C GLY A 104 12.42 6.15 0.89
N LEU A 105 12.69 5.32 -0.13
CA LEU A 105 13.29 4.00 0.05
C LEU A 105 14.73 4.07 0.61
N GLN A 106 15.49 5.12 0.28
CA GLN A 106 16.79 5.39 0.92
C GLN A 106 16.67 5.65 2.42
N GLU A 107 15.59 6.30 2.87
CA GLU A 107 15.31 6.46 4.30
C GLU A 107 14.93 5.12 4.94
N VAL A 108 14.11 4.32 4.26
CA VAL A 108 13.75 2.95 4.69
C VAL A 108 14.99 2.08 4.87
N GLU A 109 15.91 2.07 3.90
CA GLU A 109 17.19 1.33 3.98
C GLU A 109 17.99 1.72 5.23
N LYS A 110 18.10 3.03 5.51
CA LYS A 110 18.84 3.54 6.68
C LYS A 110 18.19 3.13 8.00
N GLU A 111 16.87 3.12 8.08
CA GLU A 111 16.17 2.69 9.29
C GLU A 111 16.29 1.18 9.51
N LEU A 112 16.04 0.38 8.46
CA LEU A 112 16.18 -1.09 8.51
C LEU A 112 17.61 -1.51 8.89
N LEU A 113 18.63 -0.80 8.41
CA LEU A 113 20.02 -1.00 8.81
C LEU A 113 20.22 -0.86 10.33
N LYS A 114 19.63 0.16 10.96
CA LYS A 114 19.70 0.35 12.43
C LYS A 114 19.00 -0.78 13.18
N LEU A 115 17.95 -1.36 12.59
CA LEU A 115 17.21 -2.49 13.15
C LEU A 115 17.82 -3.85 12.80
N LYS A 116 18.99 -3.89 12.14
CA LYS A 116 19.65 -5.11 11.64
C LYS A 116 18.74 -5.93 10.73
N ILE A 117 17.93 -5.28 9.90
CA ILE A 117 17.08 -5.92 8.89
C ILE A 117 17.67 -5.61 7.51
N PRO A 118 18.19 -6.59 6.76
CA PRO A 118 18.70 -6.35 5.41
C PRO A 118 17.61 -5.86 4.47
N PHE A 119 17.90 -4.77 3.73
CA PHE A 119 17.09 -4.27 2.64
C PHE A 119 17.73 -4.67 1.30
N HIS A 120 16.90 -5.17 0.37
CA HIS A 120 17.34 -5.61 -0.95
C HIS A 120 16.55 -4.93 -2.05
N LEU A 121 17.20 -4.08 -2.83
CA LEU A 121 16.63 -3.54 -4.06
C LEU A 121 16.88 -4.51 -5.23
N LEU A 122 15.81 -5.07 -5.78
CA LEU A 122 15.84 -5.97 -6.94
C LEU A 122 15.37 -5.21 -8.18
N LEU A 123 16.15 -5.21 -9.25
CA LEU A 123 15.80 -4.50 -10.49
C LEU A 123 15.03 -5.44 -11.42
N GLY A 124 13.78 -5.10 -11.70
CA GLY A 124 12.88 -5.87 -12.55
C GLY A 124 11.57 -6.28 -11.87
N LYS A 125 10.82 -7.15 -12.56
CA LYS A 125 9.51 -7.61 -12.10
C LYS A 125 9.65 -8.68 -11.01
N ALA A 126 8.75 -8.64 -10.02
CA ALA A 126 8.82 -9.52 -8.86
C ALA A 126 8.76 -11.01 -9.21
N GLN A 127 7.92 -11.42 -10.16
CA GLN A 127 7.84 -12.82 -10.61
C GLN A 127 9.16 -13.35 -11.19
N SER A 128 10.03 -12.48 -11.70
CA SER A 128 11.32 -12.87 -12.27
C SER A 128 12.44 -12.75 -11.22
N CYS A 129 12.41 -11.72 -10.38
CA CYS A 129 13.46 -11.43 -9.42
C CYS A 129 13.37 -12.25 -8.13
N LEU A 130 12.15 -12.52 -7.64
CA LEU A 130 11.97 -13.17 -6.34
C LEU A 130 12.35 -14.65 -6.33
N PRO A 131 11.99 -15.50 -7.31
CA PRO A 131 12.37 -16.92 -7.27
C PRO A 131 13.88 -17.19 -7.11
N PRO A 132 14.78 -16.57 -7.92
CA PRO A 132 16.23 -16.78 -7.71
C PRO A 132 16.73 -16.17 -6.40
N PHE A 133 16.15 -15.05 -5.94
CA PHE A 133 16.49 -14.45 -4.66
C PHE A 133 16.10 -15.36 -3.48
N ILE A 134 14.89 -15.91 -3.50
CA ILE A 134 14.36 -16.86 -2.52
C ILE A 134 15.24 -18.10 -2.43
N ALA A 135 15.65 -18.67 -3.58
CA ALA A 135 16.54 -19.82 -3.62
C ALA A 135 17.90 -19.52 -2.99
N LYS A 136 18.48 -18.35 -3.31
CA LYS A 136 19.78 -17.92 -2.78
C LYS A 136 19.75 -17.68 -1.28
N GLU A 137 18.75 -16.96 -0.77
CA GLU A 137 18.65 -16.60 0.65
C GLU A 137 17.89 -17.66 1.48
N SER A 138 17.47 -18.76 0.84
CA SER A 138 16.70 -19.86 1.46
C SER A 138 15.42 -19.39 2.16
N VAL A 139 14.73 -18.40 1.58
CA VAL A 139 13.50 -17.80 2.13
C VAL A 139 12.41 -18.86 2.24
N SER A 140 11.73 -18.89 3.40
CA SER A 140 10.69 -19.89 3.69
C SER A 140 9.27 -19.35 3.60
N VAL A 141 9.08 -18.03 3.73
CA VAL A 141 7.77 -17.36 3.59
C VAL A 141 7.99 -16.00 2.96
N VAL A 142 7.13 -15.62 2.01
CA VAL A 142 7.06 -14.26 1.48
C VAL A 142 5.78 -13.59 2.00
N VAL A 143 5.91 -12.35 2.43
CA VAL A 143 4.81 -11.47 2.83
C VAL A 143 4.82 -10.27 1.88
N CYS A 144 3.67 -9.84 1.37
CA CYS A 144 3.56 -8.60 0.59
C CYS A 144 2.43 -7.70 1.12
N ASP A 145 2.50 -6.41 0.77
CA ASP A 145 1.41 -5.46 1.04
C ASP A 145 0.29 -5.52 -0.04
N PHE A 146 -0.78 -4.76 0.19
CA PHE A 146 -1.98 -4.78 -0.63
C PHE A 146 -2.15 -3.49 -1.46
N SER A 147 -2.43 -3.67 -2.75
CA SER A 147 -2.90 -2.64 -3.66
C SER A 147 -4.06 -3.18 -4.51
N PRO A 148 -5.16 -2.44 -4.68
CA PRO A 148 -6.30 -2.86 -5.49
C PRO A 148 -6.08 -2.67 -7.00
N LEU A 149 -4.98 -2.04 -7.42
CA LEU A 149 -4.74 -1.73 -8.82
C LEU A 149 -4.53 -3.01 -9.64
N ARG A 150 -5.07 -3.04 -10.85
CA ARG A 150 -5.00 -4.16 -11.80
C ARG A 150 -3.55 -4.64 -12.00
N VAL A 151 -2.61 -3.71 -12.15
CA VAL A 151 -1.18 -4.00 -12.32
C VAL A 151 -0.60 -4.67 -11.08
N SER A 152 -0.85 -4.12 -9.89
CA SER A 152 -0.34 -4.67 -8.62
C SER A 152 -0.94 -6.04 -8.28
N LEU A 153 -2.26 -6.21 -8.49
CA LEU A 153 -2.92 -7.51 -8.34
C LEU A 153 -2.36 -8.54 -9.34
N GLY A 154 -2.06 -8.10 -10.56
CA GLY A 154 -1.38 -8.91 -11.57
C GLY A 154 -0.01 -9.41 -11.09
N TRP A 155 0.83 -8.52 -10.57
CA TRP A 155 2.14 -8.90 -10.00
C TRP A 155 2.01 -9.91 -8.87
N VAL A 156 1.11 -9.67 -7.91
CA VAL A 156 0.90 -10.61 -6.78
C VAL A 156 0.45 -11.98 -7.27
N LYS A 157 -0.45 -12.02 -8.26
CA LYS A 157 -0.92 -13.27 -8.86
C LYS A 157 0.19 -14.02 -9.61
N GLU A 158 0.96 -13.31 -10.45
CA GLU A 158 2.06 -13.88 -11.23
C GLU A 158 3.18 -14.38 -10.31
N THR A 159 3.60 -13.57 -9.34
CA THR A 159 4.58 -13.97 -8.33
C THR A 159 4.07 -15.16 -7.51
N GLY A 160 2.81 -15.13 -7.05
CA GLY A 160 2.22 -16.25 -6.31
C GLY A 160 2.26 -17.56 -7.09
N ALA A 161 2.01 -17.52 -8.40
CA ALA A 161 2.11 -18.70 -9.26
C ALA A 161 3.55 -19.23 -9.38
N GLU A 162 4.57 -18.35 -9.43
CA GLU A 162 5.97 -18.77 -9.38
C GLU A 162 6.36 -19.35 -8.02
N LEU A 163 5.86 -18.77 -6.92
CA LEU A 163 6.17 -19.25 -5.58
C LEU A 163 5.50 -20.59 -5.26
N ASP A 164 4.30 -20.84 -5.80
CA ASP A 164 3.62 -22.14 -5.73
C ASP A 164 4.51 -23.27 -6.33
N LYS A 165 5.23 -23.00 -7.44
CA LYS A 165 6.12 -24.00 -8.09
C LYS A 165 7.27 -24.41 -7.18
N ILE A 166 7.81 -23.46 -6.41
CA ILE A 166 8.91 -23.70 -5.45
C ILE A 166 8.41 -23.93 -4.02
N LYS A 167 7.09 -24.03 -3.83
CA LYS A 167 6.41 -24.34 -2.56
C LYS A 167 6.69 -23.33 -1.44
N VAL A 168 6.90 -22.06 -1.78
CA VAL A 168 7.07 -20.97 -0.80
C VAL A 168 5.74 -20.22 -0.67
N PRO A 169 5.14 -20.14 0.54
CA PRO A 169 3.89 -19.41 0.72
C PRO A 169 4.05 -17.90 0.52
N LEU A 170 3.07 -17.31 -0.15
CA LEU A 170 2.90 -15.86 -0.27
C LEU A 170 1.68 -15.42 0.55
N VAL A 171 1.92 -14.63 1.60
CA VAL A 171 0.88 -14.01 2.43
C VAL A 171 0.77 -12.54 2.03
N GLN A 172 -0.45 -12.05 1.81
CA GLN A 172 -0.70 -10.64 1.59
C GLN A 172 -1.32 -10.00 2.81
N VAL A 173 -0.87 -8.81 3.17
CA VAL A 173 -1.35 -8.02 4.30
C VAL A 173 -1.89 -6.68 3.81
N ASP A 174 -3.11 -6.30 4.24
CA ASP A 174 -3.57 -4.92 4.06
C ASP A 174 -2.91 -4.01 5.09
N ALA A 175 -1.82 -3.36 4.67
CA ALA A 175 -1.04 -2.41 5.45
C ALA A 175 -1.37 -0.94 5.11
N HIS A 176 -2.28 -0.73 4.15
CA HIS A 176 -2.63 0.58 3.63
C HIS A 176 -3.95 1.10 4.20
N ASN A 177 -4.93 0.21 4.35
CA ASN A 177 -6.25 0.52 4.89
C ASN A 177 -6.28 0.30 6.41
N ILE A 178 -7.08 1.11 7.12
CA ILE A 178 -7.32 0.88 8.55
C ILE A 178 -8.09 -0.43 8.68
N VAL A 179 -9.19 -0.56 7.93
CA VAL A 179 -9.97 -1.79 7.83
C VAL A 179 -9.58 -2.49 6.52
N PRO A 180 -9.13 -3.76 6.55
CA PRO A 180 -8.78 -4.49 5.34
C PRO A 180 -9.89 -4.44 4.29
N VAL A 181 -9.55 -4.18 3.03
CA VAL A 181 -10.55 -3.89 1.97
C VAL A 181 -11.61 -5.00 1.83
N TRP A 182 -11.20 -6.26 2.01
CA TRP A 182 -12.05 -7.46 1.91
C TRP A 182 -12.92 -7.70 3.15
N LEU A 183 -12.74 -6.91 4.21
CA LEU A 183 -13.60 -6.90 5.39
C LEU A 183 -14.51 -5.67 5.42
N ALA A 184 -13.99 -4.53 4.96
CA ALA A 184 -14.71 -3.27 4.94
C ALA A 184 -16.05 -3.39 4.17
N SER A 185 -16.06 -4.19 3.11
CA SER A 185 -17.26 -4.66 2.43
C SER A 185 -16.99 -5.98 1.71
N ASP A 186 -18.03 -6.74 1.40
CA ASP A 186 -18.00 -7.95 0.57
C ASP A 186 -18.27 -7.66 -0.91
N LYS A 187 -18.55 -6.40 -1.26
CA LYS A 187 -18.88 -5.93 -2.61
C LYS A 187 -18.45 -4.49 -2.84
N GLN A 188 -18.55 -4.04 -4.10
CA GLN A 188 -18.45 -2.63 -4.45
C GLN A 188 -19.56 -1.84 -3.76
N GLU A 189 -19.17 -0.80 -3.02
CA GLU A 189 -20.09 0.18 -2.45
C GLU A 189 -20.31 1.34 -3.42
N TYR A 190 -21.56 1.78 -3.55
CA TYR A 190 -21.92 2.79 -4.54
C TYR A 190 -21.68 4.23 -4.06
N ALA A 191 -21.57 4.45 -2.75
CA ALA A 191 -21.39 5.78 -2.17
C ALA A 191 -20.69 5.74 -0.81
N ALA A 192 -20.08 6.86 -0.42
CA ALA A 192 -19.47 7.03 0.90
C ALA A 192 -20.45 6.70 2.05
N ARG A 193 -21.74 7.09 1.89
CA ARG A 193 -22.78 6.80 2.89
C ARG A 193 -22.93 5.31 3.20
N THR A 194 -22.78 4.43 2.21
CA THR A 194 -23.00 2.99 2.41
C THR A 194 -21.78 2.27 2.95
N LEU A 195 -20.58 2.73 2.60
CA LEU A 195 -19.35 2.22 3.19
C LEU A 195 -19.10 2.74 4.60
N ARG A 196 -19.48 3.99 4.90
CA ARG A 196 -19.23 4.65 6.20
C ARG A 196 -19.65 3.79 7.38
N ASN A 197 -20.90 3.36 7.44
CA ASN A 197 -21.40 2.59 8.57
C ASN A 197 -20.66 1.26 8.74
N LYS A 198 -20.22 0.63 7.64
CA LYS A 198 -19.43 -0.61 7.68
C LYS A 198 -18.04 -0.36 8.25
N ILE A 199 -17.32 0.64 7.75
CA ILE A 199 -16.01 1.03 8.26
C ILE A 199 -16.10 1.39 9.75
N HIS A 200 -17.04 2.26 10.13
CA HIS A 200 -17.19 2.70 11.52
C HIS A 200 -17.48 1.56 12.50
N LYS A 201 -18.17 0.51 12.06
CA LYS A 201 -18.38 -0.71 12.86
C LYS A 201 -17.06 -1.45 13.14
N PHE A 202 -16.11 -1.42 12.21
CA PHE A 202 -14.81 -2.07 12.34
C PHE A 202 -13.74 -1.18 12.98
N LEU A 203 -13.89 0.15 12.98
CA LEU A 203 -12.89 1.06 13.55
C LEU A 203 -12.49 0.71 15.00
N PRO A 204 -13.39 0.34 15.93
CA PRO A 204 -12.98 -0.06 17.28
C PRO A 204 -12.03 -1.26 17.32
N GLU A 205 -12.14 -2.18 16.36
CA GLU A 205 -11.27 -3.36 16.25
C GLU A 205 -9.94 -3.05 15.55
N PHE A 206 -9.95 -2.16 14.55
CA PHE A 206 -8.81 -1.99 13.63
C PHE A 206 -8.03 -0.68 13.80
N LEU A 207 -8.64 0.37 14.34
CA LEU A 207 -7.97 1.65 14.62
C LEU A 207 -7.25 1.58 15.97
N THR A 208 -6.21 0.76 16.02
CA THR A 208 -5.36 0.54 17.19
C THR A 208 -4.03 1.26 17.04
N GLU A 209 -3.26 1.38 18.12
CA GLU A 209 -1.83 1.68 18.01
C GLU A 209 -1.10 0.53 17.30
N PHE A 210 0.08 0.86 16.77
CA PHE A 210 0.97 -0.09 16.11
C PHE A 210 2.01 -0.62 17.12
N PRO A 211 2.31 -1.93 17.11
CA PRO A 211 3.54 -2.40 17.70
C PRO A 211 4.74 -1.85 16.91
N LEU A 212 5.85 -1.59 17.61
CA LEU A 212 7.07 -1.09 16.98
C LEU A 212 7.77 -2.21 16.21
N VAL A 213 8.31 -1.88 15.04
CA VAL A 213 9.33 -2.72 14.40
C VAL A 213 10.64 -2.47 15.13
N THR A 214 11.22 -3.54 15.67
CA THR A 214 12.38 -3.49 16.58
C THR A 214 13.61 -4.16 15.96
N LEU A 215 14.72 -4.14 16.69
CA LEU A 215 15.96 -4.83 16.31
C LEU A 215 15.70 -6.33 16.07
N HIS A 216 16.03 -6.83 14.88
CA HIS A 216 15.88 -8.25 14.56
C HIS A 216 17.13 -9.06 14.92
N THR A 217 17.10 -9.74 16.07
CA THR A 217 18.28 -10.42 16.65
C THR A 217 18.73 -11.65 15.85
N HIS A 218 17.81 -12.28 15.11
CA HIS A 218 18.09 -13.47 14.29
C HIS A 218 18.88 -13.17 13.00
N ASN A 219 19.11 -11.90 12.66
CA ASN A 219 19.92 -11.49 11.50
C ASN A 219 21.42 -11.30 11.82
N SER A 220 21.86 -11.59 13.04
CA SER A 220 23.24 -11.33 13.51
C SER A 220 24.36 -11.90 12.63
N LYS A 221 24.08 -12.96 11.85
CA LYS A 221 25.04 -13.60 10.94
C LYS A 221 24.92 -13.14 9.48
N LEU A 222 23.94 -12.30 9.14
CA LEU A 222 23.71 -11.85 7.78
C LEU A 222 24.56 -10.62 7.45
N THR A 223 25.15 -10.63 6.26
CA THR A 223 25.87 -9.48 5.72
C THR A 223 24.89 -8.48 5.13
N MET A 224 24.85 -7.27 5.68
CA MET A 224 24.07 -6.16 5.11
C MET A 224 24.89 -5.51 3.98
N LYS A 225 24.29 -5.39 2.81
CA LYS A 225 24.89 -4.71 1.65
C LYS A 225 24.12 -3.45 1.38
N SER A 226 24.83 -2.34 1.14
CA SER A 226 24.21 -1.10 0.70
C SER A 226 23.71 -1.23 -0.74
N THR A 227 22.55 -0.64 -0.99
CA THR A 227 21.94 -0.55 -2.32
C THR A 227 22.75 0.37 -3.22
N ASN A 228 22.95 -0.04 -4.48
CA ASN A 228 23.52 0.83 -5.50
C ASN A 228 22.41 1.69 -6.13
N TRP A 229 22.14 2.84 -5.53
CA TRP A 229 21.10 3.77 -5.98
C TRP A 229 21.39 4.44 -7.34
N ILE A 230 22.67 4.54 -7.72
CA ILE A 230 23.07 5.04 -9.04
C ILE A 230 22.58 4.07 -10.12
N LYS A 231 22.93 2.78 -9.97
CA LYS A 231 22.47 1.73 -10.89
C LYS A 231 20.95 1.60 -10.92
N ALA A 232 20.28 1.81 -9.79
CA ALA A 232 18.82 1.83 -9.73
C ALA A 232 18.23 2.95 -10.60
N LYS A 233 18.78 4.17 -10.52
CA LYS A 233 18.37 5.29 -11.35
C LYS A 233 18.64 5.04 -12.84
N GLU A 234 19.80 4.49 -13.17
CA GLU A 234 20.19 4.14 -14.55
C GLU A 234 19.30 3.06 -15.17
N SER A 235 18.61 2.24 -14.35
CA SER A 235 17.71 1.21 -14.84
C SER A 235 16.30 1.71 -15.20
N LEU A 236 16.01 2.99 -15.03
CA LEU A 236 14.67 3.56 -15.27
C LEU A 236 14.46 3.92 -16.74
N GLU A 237 13.24 3.68 -17.23
CA GLU A 237 12.77 3.98 -18.58
C GLU A 237 11.58 4.96 -18.50
N VAL A 238 11.83 6.13 -17.89
CA VAL A 238 10.80 7.15 -17.62
C VAL A 238 11.17 8.49 -18.23
N ASP A 239 10.16 9.35 -18.38
CA ASP A 239 10.40 10.74 -18.77
C ASP A 239 11.16 11.48 -17.67
N MET A 240 12.38 11.92 -18.00
CA MET A 240 13.28 12.64 -17.10
C MET A 240 13.09 14.16 -17.15
N THR A 241 12.25 14.67 -18.05
CA THR A 241 12.04 16.12 -18.24
C THR A 241 11.13 16.72 -17.16
N VAL A 242 10.20 15.92 -16.61
CA VAL A 242 9.36 16.33 -15.49
C VAL A 242 10.15 16.26 -14.19
N SER A 243 10.56 17.44 -13.71
CA SER A 243 11.44 17.61 -12.55
C SER A 243 10.77 17.25 -11.22
N GLU A 244 11.63 17.05 -10.22
CA GLU A 244 11.24 16.82 -8.82
C GLU A 244 10.41 17.98 -8.28
N VAL A 245 9.55 17.68 -7.30
CA VAL A 245 8.78 18.72 -6.59
C VAL A 245 9.67 19.46 -5.60
N SER A 246 9.51 20.78 -5.51
CA SER A 246 10.30 21.62 -4.59
C SER A 246 9.67 21.78 -3.20
N TRP A 247 8.36 21.54 -3.07
CA TRP A 247 7.60 21.82 -1.85
C TRP A 247 7.47 20.60 -0.91
N ALA A 248 7.75 19.38 -1.40
CA ALA A 248 7.58 18.15 -0.64
C ALA A 248 8.90 17.37 -0.53
N THR A 249 9.41 17.22 0.69
CA THR A 249 10.55 16.32 0.95
C THR A 249 10.05 14.88 1.12
N PRO A 250 10.56 13.91 0.36
CA PRO A 250 10.16 12.51 0.51
C PRO A 250 10.64 11.89 1.83
N GLY A 251 10.05 10.77 2.22
CA GLY A 251 10.41 9.99 3.40
C GLY A 251 9.40 10.09 4.54
N THR A 252 9.44 9.10 5.43
CA THR A 252 8.57 8.97 6.60
C THR A 252 8.74 10.16 7.54
N ASN A 253 9.98 10.56 7.82
CA ASN A 253 10.27 11.66 8.74
C ASN A 253 9.66 12.99 8.27
N ALA A 254 9.85 13.31 6.99
CA ALA A 254 9.29 14.51 6.40
C ALA A 254 7.75 14.49 6.38
N GLY A 255 7.15 13.35 6.02
CA GLY A 255 5.70 13.20 6.03
C GLY A 255 5.09 13.32 7.43
N LEU A 256 5.73 12.75 8.45
CA LEU A 256 5.29 12.90 9.85
C LEU A 256 5.41 14.35 10.33
N LYS A 257 6.43 15.10 9.88
CA LYS A 257 6.53 16.53 10.14
C LYS A 257 5.38 17.30 9.49
N VAL A 258 5.04 17.00 8.24
CA VAL A 258 3.88 17.62 7.55
C VAL A 258 2.57 17.31 8.26
N LEU A 259 2.40 16.08 8.77
CA LEU A 259 1.25 15.69 9.57
C LEU A 259 1.17 16.49 10.89
N ASP A 260 2.28 16.64 11.59
CA ASP A 260 2.32 17.42 12.84
C ASP A 260 2.01 18.90 12.59
N ASP A 261 2.61 19.49 11.54
CA ASP A 261 2.32 20.86 11.10
C ASP A 261 0.85 21.05 10.72
N PHE A 262 0.25 20.08 10.00
CA PHE A 262 -1.18 20.07 9.72
C PHE A 262 -2.01 20.09 11.00
N CYS A 263 -1.76 19.16 11.93
CA CYS A 263 -2.53 19.03 13.15
C CYS A 263 -2.43 20.29 14.03
N THR A 264 -1.24 20.87 14.14
CA THR A 264 -0.96 22.00 15.04
C THR A 264 -1.40 23.35 14.47
N LYS A 265 -1.32 23.55 13.15
CA LYS A 265 -1.52 24.87 12.53
C LYS A 265 -2.77 24.99 11.66
N ARG A 266 -3.10 23.95 10.89
CA ARG A 266 -4.07 24.02 9.78
C ARG A 266 -5.36 23.25 10.04
N LEU A 267 -5.33 22.19 10.85
CA LEU A 267 -6.49 21.34 11.15
C LEU A 267 -7.70 22.15 11.63
N LYS A 268 -7.49 23.17 12.47
CA LYS A 268 -8.58 24.06 12.94
C LYS A 268 -9.41 24.72 11.83
N PHE A 269 -8.84 24.87 10.63
CA PHE A 269 -9.50 25.47 9.47
C PHE A 269 -10.06 24.44 8.48
N PHE A 270 -9.65 23.17 8.58
CA PHE A 270 -9.92 22.15 7.58
C PHE A 270 -11.42 22.02 7.24
N ALA A 271 -12.30 21.88 8.22
CA ALA A 271 -13.74 21.73 7.96
C ALA A 271 -14.31 22.89 7.14
N ALA A 272 -13.96 24.13 7.51
CA ALA A 272 -14.50 25.33 6.89
C ALA A 272 -13.84 25.72 5.57
N GLN A 273 -12.57 25.37 5.36
CA GLN A 273 -11.75 25.94 4.27
C GLN A 273 -11.21 24.93 3.25
N ARG A 274 -11.39 23.61 3.44
CA ARG A 274 -10.84 22.58 2.55
C ARG A 274 -11.28 22.67 1.07
N ASN A 275 -12.37 23.39 0.79
CA ASN A 275 -12.90 23.58 -0.56
C ASN A 275 -12.47 24.91 -1.20
N ASP A 276 -11.70 25.75 -0.49
CA ASP A 276 -11.18 27.00 -1.04
C ASP A 276 -9.70 26.80 -1.42
N PRO A 277 -9.38 26.73 -2.73
CA PRO A 277 -7.99 26.54 -3.19
C PRO A 277 -7.07 27.71 -2.84
N ASN A 278 -7.59 28.86 -2.41
CA ASN A 278 -6.80 30.01 -1.96
C ASN A 278 -6.41 29.92 -0.48
N LYS A 279 -6.82 28.85 0.23
CA LYS A 279 -6.53 28.63 1.65
C LYS A 279 -5.62 27.43 1.82
N ASP A 280 -4.49 27.63 2.50
CA ASP A 280 -3.63 26.54 2.96
C ASP A 280 -4.24 25.85 4.18
N SER A 281 -5.29 25.07 3.94
CA SER A 281 -6.07 24.38 4.97
C SER A 281 -6.02 22.85 4.86
N LEU A 282 -5.51 22.32 3.75
CA LEU A 282 -5.39 20.88 3.52
C LEU A 282 -4.21 20.28 4.29
N SER A 283 -4.15 18.94 4.41
CA SER A 283 -3.02 18.29 5.06
C SER A 283 -1.76 18.28 4.19
N ASN A 284 -1.93 18.31 2.87
CA ASN A 284 -0.89 18.07 1.86
C ASN A 284 -0.24 16.68 1.95
N LEU A 285 -0.83 15.72 2.68
CA LEU A 285 -0.23 14.40 2.94
C LEU A 285 -0.37 13.39 1.79
N SER A 286 -1.09 13.71 0.72
CA SER A 286 -1.37 12.75 -0.35
C SER A 286 -0.13 12.15 -1.03
N PRO A 287 1.01 12.86 -1.24
CA PRO A 287 2.20 12.22 -1.80
C PRO A 287 2.77 11.14 -0.87
N TRP A 288 2.82 11.40 0.44
CA TRP A 288 3.31 10.44 1.43
C TRP A 288 2.36 9.26 1.62
N PHE A 289 1.04 9.50 1.57
CA PHE A 289 0.06 8.41 1.58
C PHE A 289 0.15 7.57 0.32
N HIS A 290 0.31 8.17 -0.86
CA HIS A 290 0.40 7.45 -2.14
C HIS A 290 1.53 6.41 -2.15
N PHE A 291 2.74 6.81 -1.72
CA PHE A 291 3.89 5.91 -1.60
C PHE A 291 3.93 5.12 -0.28
N GLY A 292 2.93 5.30 0.58
CA GLY A 292 2.89 4.66 1.90
C GLY A 292 4.08 5.01 2.79
N GLN A 293 4.69 6.18 2.60
CA GLN A 293 5.75 6.73 3.47
C GLN A 293 5.17 7.19 4.81
N VAL A 294 3.88 7.49 4.88
CA VAL A 294 3.14 7.69 6.13
C VAL A 294 1.89 6.83 6.13
N GLY A 295 1.66 6.08 7.21
CA GLY A 295 0.43 5.31 7.37
C GLY A 295 -0.77 6.21 7.64
N VAL A 296 -1.86 6.04 6.90
CA VAL A 296 -3.10 6.80 7.13
C VAL A 296 -3.66 6.54 8.53
N GLN A 297 -3.56 5.30 9.02
CA GLN A 297 -3.94 4.96 10.40
C GLN A 297 -3.18 5.82 11.43
N ARG A 298 -1.87 6.05 11.27
CA ARG A 298 -1.07 6.93 12.12
C ARG A 298 -1.58 8.37 12.07
N ALA A 299 -1.92 8.87 10.88
CA ALA A 299 -2.51 10.20 10.72
C ALA A 299 -3.84 10.32 11.47
N ILE A 300 -4.71 9.31 11.40
CA ILE A 300 -5.99 9.30 12.14
C ILE A 300 -5.77 9.25 13.65
N LEU A 301 -4.86 8.42 14.15
CA LEU A 301 -4.52 8.38 15.59
C LEU A 301 -4.07 9.76 16.09
N LYS A 302 -3.19 10.42 15.34
CA LYS A 302 -2.70 11.77 15.68
C LYS A 302 -3.83 12.80 15.63
N VAL A 303 -4.59 12.87 14.53
CA VAL A 303 -5.68 13.85 14.35
C VAL A 303 -6.77 13.67 15.42
N LYS A 304 -7.11 12.43 15.79
CA LYS A 304 -8.10 12.17 16.85
C LYS A 304 -7.70 12.75 18.20
N SER A 305 -6.41 12.90 18.51
CA SER A 305 -5.97 13.55 19.76
C SER A 305 -6.38 15.03 19.85
N TYR A 306 -6.77 15.67 18.73
CA TYR A 306 -7.25 17.05 18.67
C TYR A 306 -8.78 17.17 18.72
N SER A 307 -9.52 16.07 18.92
CA SER A 307 -11.00 16.08 18.88
C SER A 307 -11.62 17.05 19.90
N SER A 308 -10.99 17.25 21.06
CA SER A 308 -11.47 18.19 22.08
C SER A 308 -11.35 19.66 21.66
N LYS A 309 -10.46 19.98 20.72
CA LYS A 309 -10.21 21.35 20.23
C LYS A 309 -10.89 21.63 18.90
N HIS A 310 -10.91 20.65 18.00
CA HIS A 310 -11.29 20.82 16.60
C HIS A 310 -12.18 19.66 16.11
N SER A 311 -13.21 19.30 16.86
CA SER A 311 -14.07 18.13 16.62
C SER A 311 -14.64 18.06 15.20
N GLU A 312 -15.12 19.18 14.65
CA GLU A 312 -15.68 19.25 13.30
C GLU A 312 -14.61 18.97 12.23
N SER A 313 -13.45 19.62 12.34
CA SER A 313 -12.32 19.38 11.42
C SER A 313 -11.75 17.97 11.53
N VAL A 314 -11.68 17.40 12.74
CA VAL A 314 -11.28 16.01 12.94
C VAL A 314 -12.26 15.07 12.24
N SER A 315 -13.56 15.28 12.43
CA SER A 315 -14.60 14.46 11.81
C SER A 315 -14.57 14.56 10.28
N ALA A 316 -14.42 15.78 9.75
CA ALA A 316 -14.27 16.01 8.31
C ALA A 316 -13.00 15.36 7.75
N TYR A 317 -11.88 15.39 8.48
CA TYR A 317 -10.64 14.76 8.05
C TYR A 317 -10.76 13.23 8.04
N ILE A 318 -11.40 12.63 9.04
CA ILE A 318 -11.68 11.19 9.10
C ILE A 318 -12.56 10.75 7.92
N GLU A 319 -13.58 11.53 7.57
CA GLU A 319 -14.43 11.25 6.41
C GLU A 319 -13.61 11.17 5.12
N GLU A 320 -12.73 12.14 4.86
CA GLU A 320 -11.93 12.18 3.64
C GLU A 320 -10.82 11.11 3.64
N ALA A 321 -10.02 11.03 4.72
CA ALA A 321 -8.85 10.16 4.79
C ALA A 321 -9.17 8.68 5.05
N VAL A 322 -10.34 8.38 5.66
CA VAL A 322 -10.79 7.00 5.89
C VAL A 322 -11.89 6.63 4.93
N VAL A 323 -13.08 7.23 5.04
CA VAL A 323 -14.26 6.76 4.30
C VAL A 323 -14.08 6.92 2.80
N ARG A 324 -13.65 8.10 2.33
CA ARG A 324 -13.52 8.36 0.89
C ARG A 324 -12.30 7.68 0.28
N ARG A 325 -11.17 7.67 0.98
CA ARG A 325 -9.97 6.95 0.53
C ARG A 325 -10.21 5.43 0.46
N GLU A 326 -10.77 4.82 1.50
CA GLU A 326 -11.02 3.37 1.50
C GLU A 326 -12.17 2.98 0.56
N LEU A 327 -13.09 3.91 0.24
CA LEU A 327 -14.05 3.74 -0.85
C LEU A 327 -13.36 3.67 -2.23
N ALA A 328 -12.30 4.43 -2.47
CA ALA A 328 -11.54 4.33 -3.70
C ALA A 328 -10.83 2.96 -3.81
N ASP A 329 -10.27 2.46 -2.71
CA ASP A 329 -9.69 1.11 -2.66
C ASP A 329 -10.76 0.03 -2.89
N ASN A 330 -11.95 0.17 -2.28
CA ASN A 330 -13.10 -0.70 -2.52
C ASN A 330 -13.52 -0.68 -4.00
N PHE A 331 -13.62 0.51 -4.61
CA PHE A 331 -13.99 0.65 -6.01
C PHE A 331 -13.00 -0.07 -6.92
N CYS A 332 -11.70 0.22 -6.80
CA CYS A 332 -10.67 -0.42 -7.62
C CYS A 332 -10.58 -1.93 -7.38
N TYR A 333 -10.84 -2.40 -6.16
CA TYR A 333 -10.77 -3.82 -5.81
C TYR A 333 -11.92 -4.64 -6.41
N TYR A 334 -13.14 -4.09 -6.39
CA TYR A 334 -14.34 -4.80 -6.87
C TYR A 334 -14.70 -4.51 -8.33
N ASN A 335 -14.20 -3.42 -8.90
CA ASN A 335 -14.50 -3.02 -10.26
C ASN A 335 -13.28 -3.22 -11.19
N PRO A 336 -13.23 -4.29 -12.01
CA PRO A 336 -12.10 -4.50 -12.91
C PRO A 336 -11.98 -3.41 -13.98
N HIS A 337 -13.01 -2.57 -14.16
CA HIS A 337 -13.09 -1.50 -15.16
C HIS A 337 -12.99 -0.10 -14.54
N TYR A 338 -12.35 0.03 -13.37
CA TYR A 338 -12.25 1.28 -12.59
C TYR A 338 -11.66 2.49 -13.35
N ASP A 339 -10.97 2.26 -14.46
CA ASP A 339 -10.31 3.25 -15.31
C ASP A 339 -11.04 3.49 -16.65
N SER A 340 -12.33 3.13 -16.75
CA SER A 340 -13.12 3.30 -17.97
C SER A 340 -14.59 3.64 -17.69
N ILE A 341 -15.29 4.16 -18.71
CA ILE A 341 -16.74 4.43 -18.63
C ILE A 341 -17.54 3.18 -18.24
N SER A 342 -17.09 1.99 -18.66
CA SER A 342 -17.76 0.73 -18.34
C SER A 342 -17.75 0.41 -16.83
N GLY A 343 -16.86 1.03 -16.05
CA GLY A 343 -16.85 0.93 -14.60
C GLY A 343 -17.79 1.92 -13.89
N ALA A 344 -18.41 2.87 -14.59
CA ALA A 344 -19.34 3.81 -13.99
C ALA A 344 -20.68 3.14 -13.63
N ALA A 345 -21.49 3.79 -12.78
CA ALA A 345 -22.85 3.32 -12.49
C ALA A 345 -23.71 3.31 -13.78
N GLN A 346 -24.66 2.37 -13.89
CA GLN A 346 -25.46 2.18 -15.10
C GLN A 346 -26.17 3.47 -15.55
N TRP A 347 -26.80 4.19 -14.62
CA TRP A 347 -27.47 5.47 -14.93
C TRP A 347 -26.52 6.52 -15.53
N ALA A 348 -25.25 6.52 -15.11
CA ALA A 348 -24.22 7.43 -15.62
C ALA A 348 -23.79 7.01 -17.03
N GLN A 349 -23.67 5.71 -17.29
CA GLN A 349 -23.40 5.19 -18.64
C GLN A 349 -24.54 5.53 -19.60
N ASP A 350 -25.78 5.36 -19.16
CA ASP A 350 -26.98 5.62 -19.96
C ASP A 350 -27.12 7.10 -20.31
N THR A 351 -26.92 8.00 -19.35
CA THR A 351 -26.98 9.45 -19.60
C THR A 351 -25.83 9.92 -20.52
N LEU A 352 -24.59 9.44 -20.30
CA LEU A 352 -23.47 9.74 -21.19
C LEU A 352 -23.72 9.24 -22.63
N LYS A 353 -24.39 8.08 -22.77
CA LYS A 353 -24.77 7.53 -24.07
C LYS A 353 -25.88 8.34 -24.74
N ALA A 354 -26.89 8.78 -24.00
CA ALA A 354 -27.97 9.63 -24.51
C ALA A 354 -27.43 10.95 -25.07
N HIS A 355 -26.48 11.57 -24.36
CA HIS A 355 -25.85 12.84 -24.72
C HIS A 355 -24.60 12.68 -25.61
N LYS A 356 -24.38 11.50 -26.20
CA LYS A 356 -23.18 11.24 -27.02
C LYS A 356 -23.15 12.11 -28.28
N LYS A 357 -24.30 12.42 -28.88
CA LYS A 357 -24.40 13.17 -30.15
C LYS A 357 -24.50 14.69 -29.97
N ASP A 358 -24.56 15.17 -28.73
CA ASP A 358 -24.63 16.60 -28.45
C ASP A 358 -23.37 17.29 -28.97
N LYS A 359 -23.53 18.40 -29.68
CA LYS A 359 -22.39 19.20 -30.14
C LYS A 359 -21.69 19.79 -28.91
N ARG A 360 -20.41 19.47 -28.73
CA ARG A 360 -19.58 20.10 -27.68
C ARG A 360 -19.29 21.54 -28.10
N GLU A 361 -19.39 22.45 -27.14
CA GLU A 361 -19.06 23.87 -27.33
C GLU A 361 -17.56 24.04 -27.63
N TYR A 362 -16.71 23.30 -26.90
CA TYR A 362 -15.26 23.28 -27.08
C TYR A 362 -14.75 21.84 -27.18
N ILE A 363 -13.75 21.61 -28.05
CA ILE A 363 -13.05 20.34 -28.19
C ILE A 363 -11.56 20.64 -28.17
N TYR A 364 -10.85 20.05 -27.20
CA TYR A 364 -9.41 20.20 -27.02
C TYR A 364 -8.69 18.89 -27.31
N THR A 365 -7.46 18.99 -27.82
CA THR A 365 -6.53 17.85 -27.84
C THR A 365 -5.93 17.61 -26.45
N GLN A 366 -5.30 16.46 -26.27
CA GLN A 366 -4.61 16.14 -25.02
C GLN A 366 -3.49 17.16 -24.74
N GLU A 367 -2.76 17.57 -25.77
CA GLU A 367 -1.67 18.55 -25.67
C GLU A 367 -2.19 19.92 -25.23
N GLN A 368 -3.34 20.35 -25.76
CA GLN A 368 -3.97 21.62 -25.34
C GLN A 368 -4.39 21.59 -23.87
N PHE A 369 -4.90 20.46 -23.39
CA PHE A 369 -5.17 20.28 -21.97
C PHE A 369 -3.88 20.27 -21.16
N GLU A 370 -2.85 19.54 -21.60
CA GLU A 370 -1.58 19.43 -20.88
C GLU A 370 -0.85 20.79 -20.76
N SER A 371 -0.94 21.64 -21.79
CA SER A 371 -0.33 22.97 -21.84
C SER A 371 -1.23 24.10 -21.31
N SER A 372 -2.25 23.79 -20.52
CA SER A 372 -3.18 24.78 -19.92
C SER A 372 -3.75 25.76 -20.96
N SER A 373 -4.07 25.27 -22.15
CA SER A 373 -4.43 26.07 -23.34
C SER A 373 -5.91 25.96 -23.69
N THR A 374 -6.77 26.15 -22.68
CA THR A 374 -8.23 26.18 -22.85
C THR A 374 -8.78 27.60 -22.85
N HIS A 375 -10.07 27.75 -23.16
CA HIS A 375 -10.77 29.03 -23.09
C HIS A 375 -11.01 29.50 -21.65
N ASP A 376 -10.96 28.59 -20.67
CA ASP A 376 -11.30 28.86 -19.27
C ASP A 376 -10.04 29.12 -18.43
N PRO A 377 -9.80 30.37 -17.97
CA PRO A 377 -8.64 30.69 -17.17
C PRO A 377 -8.60 29.99 -15.81
N LEU A 378 -9.75 29.62 -15.23
CA LEU A 378 -9.80 28.86 -13.98
C LEU A 378 -9.33 27.42 -14.20
N TRP A 379 -9.75 26.79 -15.30
CA TRP A 379 -9.27 25.47 -15.69
C TRP A 379 -7.76 25.49 -15.93
N ASN A 380 -7.29 26.49 -16.68
CA ASN A 380 -5.87 26.66 -16.99
C ASN A 380 -5.01 26.92 -15.74
N ALA A 381 -5.56 27.52 -14.68
CA ALA A 381 -4.84 27.73 -13.42
C ALA A 381 -4.77 26.47 -12.54
N ALA A 382 -5.70 25.52 -12.73
CA ALA A 382 -5.73 24.26 -12.00
C ALA A 382 -4.79 23.20 -12.61
N GLN A 383 -4.61 23.23 -13.93
CA GLN A 383 -3.62 22.44 -14.67
C GLN A 383 -2.22 23.04 -14.50
#